data_AF-A0A0C2CIJ4-F1
#
_entry.id   AF-A0A0C2CIJ4-F1
#
_cell.length_a   1.000
_cell.length_b   1.000
_cell.length_c   1.000
_cell.angle_alpha   90.00
_cell.angle_beta   90.00
_cell.angle_gamma   90.00
#
_symmetry.space_group_name_H-M   'P 1'
#
loop_
_entity.id
_entity.type
_entity.pdbx_description
1 polymer ?
#
loop_
_entity_poly.entity_id
_entity_poly.type
_entity_poly.pdbx_seq_one_letter_code
_entity_poly.pdbx_strand_id
1 'polypeptide(L)'
;VVVETVGEGRKKKEATQNACANVLSRLRGIENSPLFIASSLYKLQKRVLNPSKEPKRKTIIKDMKMDPTYGHQINPVSRLIQVLQTRNEEPQFELISEQGQSRYKEFTVQNGFGLGLC
;
A
#
# COMPACT_ATOMS: atom_id res chain seq x y z
N VAL A 1 -18.41 1.86 -18.84
CA VAL A 1 -18.24 3.33 -18.76
C VAL A 1 -16.79 3.58 -18.41
N VAL A 2 -16.01 4.12 -19.36
CA VAL A 2 -14.66 4.61 -19.07
C VAL A 2 -14.81 6.06 -18.64
N VAL A 3 -14.28 6.40 -17.46
CA VAL A 3 -14.34 7.76 -16.91
C VAL A 3 -12.94 8.34 -16.95
N GLU A 4 -12.72 9.26 -17.88
CA GLU A 4 -11.47 10.01 -18.00
C GLU A 4 -11.66 11.42 -17.46
N THR A 5 -10.66 11.90 -16.71
CA THR A 5 -10.64 13.27 -16.21
C THR A 5 -9.21 13.79 -16.21
N VAL A 6 -9.06 15.08 -16.48
CA VAL A 6 -7.79 15.78 -16.36
C VAL A 6 -7.69 16.40 -14.97
N GLY A 7 -6.47 16.49 -14.45
CA GLY A 7 -6.16 17.19 -13.21
C GLY A 7 -4.93 18.05 -13.41
N GLU A 8 -5.01 19.30 -12.97
CA GLU A 8 -3.93 20.27 -13.05
C GLU A 8 -3.36 20.55 -11.67
N GLY A 9 -2.11 20.98 -11.60
CA GLY A 9 -1.43 21.30 -10.35
C GLY A 9 0.00 21.75 -10.61
N ARG A 10 0.62 22.40 -9.63
CA ARG A 10 1.98 22.94 -9.76
C ARG A 10 3.04 21.84 -9.80
N LYS A 11 2.70 20.66 -9.28
CA LYS A 11 3.55 19.46 -9.27
C LYS A 11 2.77 18.26 -9.79
N LYS A 12 3.46 17.29 -10.39
CA LYS A 12 2.85 16.04 -10.90
C LYS A 12 1.96 15.35 -9.86
N LYS A 13 2.40 15.28 -8.59
CA LYS A 13 1.62 14.68 -7.49
C LYS A 13 0.26 15.36 -7.30
N GLU A 14 0.24 16.69 -7.31
CA GLU A 14 -0.98 17.49 -7.15
C GLU A 14 -1.90 17.33 -8.36
N ALA A 15 -1.35 17.37 -9.58
CA ALA A 15 -2.09 17.13 -10.81
C ALA A 15 -2.75 15.73 -10.82
N THR A 16 -2.03 14.69 -10.41
CA THR A 16 -2.59 13.33 -10.28
C THR A 16 -3.66 13.26 -9.20
N GLN A 17 -3.44 13.86 -8.03
CA GLN A 17 -4.43 13.88 -6.95
C GLN A 17 -5.73 14.56 -7.40
N ASN A 18 -5.62 15.69 -8.09
CA ASN A 18 -6.76 16.43 -8.62
C ASN A 18 -7.49 15.65 -9.72
N ALA A 19 -6.74 14.97 -10.60
CA ALA A 19 -7.33 14.09 -11.61
C ALA A 19 -8.15 12.97 -10.94
N CYS A 20 -7.59 12.30 -9.93
CA CYS A 20 -8.31 11.26 -9.18
C CYS A 20 -9.56 11.82 -8.46
N ALA A 21 -9.48 13.00 -7.85
CA ALA A 21 -10.63 13.64 -7.20
C ALA A 21 -11.77 13.94 -8.19
N ASN A 22 -11.42 14.35 -9.41
CA ASN A 22 -12.39 14.59 -10.48
C ASN A 22 -13.08 13.30 -10.94
N VAL A 23 -12.34 12.19 -11.08
CA VAL A 23 -12.93 10.86 -11.37
C VAL A 23 -13.98 10.50 -10.31
N LEU A 24 -13.64 10.64 -9.02
CA LEU A 24 -14.54 10.30 -7.92
C LEU A 24 -15.84 11.11 -7.94
N SER A 25 -15.74 12.40 -8.27
CA SER A 25 -16.92 13.26 -8.41
C SER A 25 -17.83 12.83 -9.57
N ARG A 26 -17.26 12.44 -10.71
CA ARG A 26 -18.04 11.89 -11.83
C ARG A 26 -18.69 10.55 -11.50
N LEU A 27 -17.99 9.68 -10.78
CA LEU A 27 -18.50 8.36 -10.37
C LEU A 27 -19.71 8.49 -9.43
N ARG A 28 -19.72 9.46 -8.51
CA ARG A 28 -20.88 9.73 -7.64
C ARG A 28 -22.17 9.99 -8.43
N GLY A 29 -22.08 10.63 -9.60
CA GLY A 29 -23.24 10.82 -10.48
C GLY A 29 -23.79 9.51 -11.07
N ILE A 30 -22.92 8.52 -11.29
CA ILE A 30 -23.28 7.21 -11.85
C ILE A 30 -23.90 6.30 -10.80
N GLU A 31 -23.69 6.58 -9.51
CA GLU A 31 -24.27 5.79 -8.41
C GLU A 31 -25.81 5.78 -8.43
N ASN A 32 -26.42 6.83 -8.98
CA ASN A 32 -27.87 6.93 -9.15
C ASN A 32 -28.40 6.24 -10.42
N SER A 33 -27.52 5.63 -11.23
CA SER A 33 -27.93 4.93 -12.46
C SER A 33 -28.63 3.61 -12.13
N PRO A 34 -29.76 3.28 -12.79
CA PRO A 34 -30.45 2.01 -12.60
C PRO A 34 -29.55 0.77 -12.78
N LEU A 35 -28.60 0.84 -13.71
CA LEU A 35 -27.62 -0.24 -13.95
C LEU A 35 -26.64 -0.39 -12.78
N PHE A 36 -26.20 0.72 -12.19
CA PHE A 36 -25.31 0.71 -11.04
C PHE A 36 -26.03 0.15 -9.80
N ILE A 37 -27.28 0.57 -9.58
CA ILE A 37 -28.12 0.08 -8.48
C ILE A 37 -28.38 -1.42 -8.63
N ALA A 38 -28.83 -1.88 -9.79
CA ALA A 38 -29.09 -3.30 -10.06
C ALA A 38 -27.84 -4.17 -9.85
N SER A 39 -26.68 -3.72 -10.36
CA SER A 39 -25.43 -4.45 -10.18
C SER A 39 -24.95 -4.49 -8.73
N SER A 40 -25.21 -3.44 -7.95
CA SER A 40 -24.87 -3.37 -6.52
C SER A 40 -25.75 -4.30 -5.70
N LEU A 41 -27.07 -4.34 -5.97
CA LEU A 41 -28.00 -5.27 -5.34
C LEU A 41 -27.67 -6.73 -5.66
N TYR A 42 -27.33 -7.04 -6.90
CA TYR A 42 -26.89 -8.39 -7.30
C TYR A 42 -25.63 -8.84 -6.55
N LYS A 43 -24.64 -7.96 -6.40
CA LYS A 43 -23.42 -8.24 -5.60
C LYS A 43 -23.74 -8.46 -4.13
N LEU A 44 -24.67 -7.69 -3.56
CA LEU A 44 -25.11 -7.84 -2.18
C LEU A 44 -25.79 -9.19 -1.96
N GLN A 45 -26.75 -9.56 -2.82
CA GLN A 45 -27.41 -10.87 -2.79
C GLN A 45 -26.37 -12.01 -2.86
N LYS A 46 -25.40 -11.93 -3.77
CA LYS A 46 -24.35 -12.95 -3.89
C LYS A 46 -23.47 -13.08 -2.63
N ARG A 47 -23.26 -12.00 -1.86
CA ARG A 47 -22.55 -12.06 -0.57
C ARG A 47 -23.41 -12.69 0.52
N VAL A 48 -24.70 -12.36 0.58
CA VAL A 48 -25.64 -12.93 1.55
C VAL A 48 -25.80 -14.43 1.33
N LEU A 49 -25.86 -14.89 0.07
CA LEU A 49 -25.91 -16.32 -0.25
C LEU A 49 -24.60 -17.08 0.02
N ASN A 50 -23.45 -16.39 0.08
CA ASN A 50 -22.14 -17.00 0.32
C ASN A 50 -21.40 -16.32 1.49
N PRO A 51 -21.87 -16.51 2.74
CA PRO A 51 -21.31 -15.84 3.92
C PRO A 51 -19.89 -16.32 4.30
N SER A 52 -19.41 -17.43 3.73
CA SER A 52 -18.10 -18.02 4.07
C SER A 52 -16.88 -17.22 3.58
N LYS A 53 -17.10 -16.15 2.81
CA LYS A 53 -16.04 -15.24 2.36
C LYS A 53 -16.20 -13.88 3.01
N GLU A 54 -15.94 -13.81 4.31
CA GLU A 54 -15.67 -12.52 4.95
C GLU A 54 -14.54 -11.82 4.16
N PRO A 55 -14.78 -10.62 3.60
CA PRO A 55 -13.67 -9.81 3.12
C PRO A 55 -12.90 -9.37 4.36
N LYS A 56 -11.74 -10.00 4.62
CA LYS A 56 -10.76 -9.55 5.62
C LYS A 56 -10.26 -8.15 5.28
N ARG A 57 -11.08 -7.12 5.47
CA ARG A 57 -10.64 -5.72 5.48
C ARG A 57 -10.33 -5.36 6.92
N LYS A 58 -9.20 -5.85 7.40
CA LYS A 58 -8.50 -5.20 8.50
C LYS A 58 -7.88 -3.95 7.89
N THR A 59 -8.59 -2.81 7.94
CA THR A 59 -7.91 -1.52 7.88
C THR A 59 -7.02 -1.47 9.11
N ILE A 60 -5.78 -1.92 8.96
CA ILE A 60 -4.77 -1.81 10.01
C ILE A 60 -4.44 -0.32 10.10
N ILE A 61 -5.07 0.37 11.03
CA ILE A 61 -4.68 1.72 11.40
C ILE A 61 -3.37 1.56 12.18
N LYS A 62 -2.25 2.00 11.56
CA LYS A 62 -0.93 2.02 12.21
C LYS A 62 -0.76 3.39 12.84
N ASP A 63 -1.38 3.59 14.01
CA ASP A 63 -1.57 4.90 14.66
C ASP A 63 -0.28 5.61 15.13
N MET A 64 0.88 4.97 15.10
CA MET A 64 2.09 5.50 15.75
C MET A 64 3.35 5.50 14.88
N LYS A 65 3.23 5.51 13.55
CA LYS A 65 4.39 5.48 12.63
C LYS A 65 5.40 6.62 12.82
N MET A 66 5.00 7.73 13.44
CA MET A 66 5.81 8.94 13.60
C MET A 66 6.10 9.30 15.06
N ASP A 67 5.73 8.46 16.04
CA ASP A 67 6.00 8.72 17.45
C ASP A 67 7.44 8.29 17.82
N PRO A 68 8.30 9.22 18.29
CA PRO A 68 9.68 8.91 18.68
C PRO A 68 9.80 7.92 19.85
N THR A 69 8.77 7.81 20.70
CA THR A 69 8.74 6.94 21.89
C THR A 69 8.23 5.53 21.61
N TYR A 70 7.68 5.28 20.41
CA TYR A 70 7.20 3.96 19.96
C TYR A 70 8.33 2.94 19.71
N GLY A 71 9.57 3.28 20.08
CA GLY A 71 10.83 2.70 19.62
C GLY A 71 11.04 1.19 19.78
N HIS A 72 10.28 0.50 20.64
CA HIS A 72 10.37 -0.95 20.83
C HIS A 72 9.41 -1.75 19.92
N GLN A 73 8.44 -1.10 19.27
CA GLN A 73 7.46 -1.74 18.38
C GLN A 73 7.70 -1.42 16.89
N ILE A 74 8.82 -0.78 16.56
CA ILE A 74 9.18 -0.41 15.19
C ILE A 74 9.88 -1.59 14.50
N ASN A 75 9.54 -1.85 13.24
CA ASN A 75 10.25 -2.84 12.43
C ASN A 75 11.74 -2.49 12.36
N PRO A 76 12.67 -3.43 12.65
CA PRO A 76 14.11 -3.16 12.64
C PRO A 76 14.61 -2.60 11.30
N VAL A 77 14.05 -3.04 10.17
CA VAL A 77 14.38 -2.49 8.83
C VAL A 77 13.98 -1.02 8.73
N SER A 78 12.80 -0.66 9.25
CA SER A 78 12.36 0.75 9.27
C SER A 78 13.23 1.61 10.18
N ARG A 79 13.59 1.09 11.36
CA ARG A 79 14.51 1.77 12.28
C ARG A 79 15.87 2.00 11.62
N LEU A 80 16.37 1.01 10.89
CA LEU A 80 17.64 1.12 10.19
C LEU A 80 17.66 2.23 9.14
N ILE A 81 16.64 2.26 8.27
CA ILE A 81 16.49 3.30 7.25
C ILE A 81 16.46 4.70 7.88
N GLN A 82 15.73 4.88 8.98
CA GLN A 82 15.66 6.17 9.69
C GLN A 82 17.03 6.63 10.19
N VAL A 83 17.81 5.70 10.77
CA VAL A 83 19.16 6.01 11.28
C VAL A 83 20.09 6.42 10.14
N LEU A 84 20.07 5.71 9.01
CA LEU A 84 20.91 6.03 7.85
C LEU A 84 20.52 7.33 7.16
N GLN A 85 19.23 7.58 7.00
CA GLN A 85 18.74 8.85 6.44
C GLN A 85 19.17 10.05 7.28
N THR A 86 19.21 9.91 8.62
CA THR A 86 19.73 10.95 9.52
C THR A 86 21.21 11.23 9.27
N ARG A 87 21.95 10.24 8.75
CA ARG A 87 23.36 10.35 8.34
C ARG A 87 23.53 10.68 6.85
N ASN A 88 22.43 10.90 6.12
CA ASN A 88 22.42 11.13 4.67
C ASN A 88 23.01 9.94 3.87
N GLU A 89 22.82 8.72 4.38
CA GLU A 89 23.23 7.44 3.79
C GLU A 89 21.99 6.60 3.42
N GLU A 90 22.14 5.68 2.47
CA GLU A 90 21.10 4.73 2.08
C GLU A 90 21.55 3.27 2.36
N PRO A 91 20.68 2.41 2.92
CA PRO A 91 21.03 1.00 3.12
C PRO A 91 21.07 0.26 1.78
N GLN A 92 22.06 -0.62 1.61
CA GLN A 92 22.15 -1.50 0.45
C GLN A 92 21.85 -2.94 0.87
N PHE A 93 20.74 -3.48 0.39
CA PHE A 93 20.37 -4.88 0.60
C PHE A 93 20.74 -5.71 -0.62
N GLU A 94 21.47 -6.81 -0.41
CA GLU A 94 21.87 -7.74 -1.45
C GLU A 94 21.40 -9.16 -1.12
N LEU A 95 20.83 -9.85 -2.10
CA LEU A 95 20.45 -11.25 -1.96
C LEU A 95 21.69 -12.13 -2.18
N ILE A 96 22.13 -12.82 -1.13
CA ILE A 96 23.34 -13.65 -1.16
C ILE A 96 23.03 -15.08 -1.58
N SER A 97 21.90 -15.63 -1.13
CA SER A 97 21.52 -16.98 -1.50
C SER A 97 20.01 -17.17 -1.48
N GLU A 98 19.54 -18.02 -2.39
CA GLU A 98 18.19 -18.57 -2.38
C GLU A 98 18.33 -20.09 -2.39
N GLN A 99 17.75 -20.75 -1.38
CA GLN A 99 17.80 -22.20 -1.25
C GLN A 99 16.41 -22.77 -0.96
N GLY A 100 16.26 -24.08 -1.13
CA GLY A 100 15.01 -24.79 -0.88
C GLY A 100 14.02 -24.77 -2.05
N GLN A 101 12.99 -25.63 -1.96
CA GLN A 101 12.03 -25.85 -3.03
C GLN A 101 10.60 -25.53 -2.58
N SER A 102 9.84 -24.91 -3.49
CA SER A 102 8.40 -24.64 -3.34
C SER A 102 8.04 -23.97 -2.00
N ARG A 103 7.48 -24.73 -1.05
CA ARG A 103 6.96 -24.23 0.24
C ARG A 103 8.03 -23.94 1.30
N TYR A 104 9.25 -24.41 1.11
CA TYR A 104 10.35 -24.25 2.09
C TYR A 104 11.54 -23.52 1.45
N LYS A 105 11.27 -22.35 0.86
CA LYS A 105 12.33 -21.47 0.35
C LYS A 105 12.94 -20.67 1.49
N GLU A 106 14.27 -20.60 1.50
CA GLU A 106 15.07 -19.78 2.40
C GLU A 106 15.87 -18.77 1.58
N PHE A 107 15.96 -17.54 2.09
CA PHE A 107 16.70 -16.46 1.46
C PHE A 107 17.67 -15.86 2.47
N THR A 108 18.95 -15.80 2.11
CA THR A 108 19.93 -15.05 2.88
C THR A 108 20.11 -13.69 2.24
N VAL A 109 19.80 -12.64 2.99
CA VAL A 109 19.97 -11.24 2.56
C VAL A 109 21.03 -10.61 3.44
N GLN A 110 22.03 -10.00 2.81
CA GLN A 110 23.02 -9.17 3.47
C GLN A 110 22.64 -7.71 3.34
N ASN A 111 23.06 -6.90 4.29
CA ASN A 111 22.93 -5.46 4.20
C ASN A 111 24.28 -4.78 4.43
N GLY A 112 24.68 -3.91 3.50
CA GLY A 112 25.88 -3.09 3.61
C GLY A 112 25.55 -1.70 4.17
N PHE A 113 26.40 -1.21 5.06
CA PHE A 113 26.48 0.20 5.43
C PHE A 113 27.77 0.78 4.89
N GLY A 114 27.78 2.06 4.51
CA GLY A 114 28.97 2.73 3.97
C GLY A 114 30.25 2.35 4.71
N LEU A 115 31.24 1.84 3.96
CA LEU A 115 32.59 1.42 4.40
C LEU A 115 32.70 0.26 5.41
N GLY A 116 31.62 -0.46 5.73
CA GLY A 116 31.72 -1.63 6.61
C GLY A 116 30.60 -2.63 6.37
N LEU A 117 30.95 -3.77 5.76
CA LEU A 117 30.11 -4.96 5.77
C LEU A 117 30.00 -5.45 7.22
N CYS A 118 28.79 -5.56 7.75
CA CYS A 118 28.50 -6.19 9.04
C CYS A 118 27.53 -7.35 8.82
#